data_AF-A0A349YLW1-F1
#
_entry.id   AF-A0A349YLW1-F1
#
_cell.length_a   1.000
_cell.length_b   1.000
_cell.length_c   1.000
_cell.angle_alpha   90.00
_cell.angle_beta   90.00
_cell.angle_gamma   90.00
#
_symmetry.space_group_name_H-M   'P 1'
#
loop_
_entity.id
_entity.type
_entity.pdbx_description
1 polymer ?
#
loop_
_entity_poly.entity_id
_entity_poly.type
_entity_poly.pdbx_seq_one_letter_code
_entity_poly.pdbx_strand_id
1 'polypeptide(L)'
;MAFCSDCGEKLEDNAQYCPKCGKKVEGQSAQNGVTCPSCGMKLSSYTAKCPACGHEFDSVKVSDSFKEFSDAIDECDSIIASEPKTNKGGWSSWNGFKRLLWVVLNICTLCIPLPIYFI
;
A
#
# COMPACT_ATOMS: atom_id res chain seq x y z
N MET A 1 19.81 35.69 8.34
CA MET A 1 20.82 35.68 7.24
C MET A 1 21.93 34.67 7.55
N ALA A 2 21.79 33.47 7.01
CA ALA A 2 22.81 32.42 7.09
C ALA A 2 23.62 32.37 5.80
N PHE A 3 24.86 31.86 5.86
CA PHE A 3 25.71 31.61 4.69
C PHE A 3 26.08 30.14 4.65
N CYS A 4 26.30 29.61 3.45
CA CYS A 4 26.74 28.23 3.27
C CYS A 4 28.16 28.05 3.82
N SER A 5 28.33 27.07 4.71
CA SER A 5 29.63 26.71 5.31
C SER A 5 30.68 26.26 4.28
N ASP A 6 30.25 25.79 3.12
CA ASP A 6 31.12 25.16 2.13
C ASP A 6 31.41 26.06 0.92
N CYS A 7 30.46 26.87 0.48
CA CYS A 7 30.62 27.72 -0.70
C CYS A 7 30.41 29.22 -0.46
N GLY A 8 30.11 29.63 0.78
CA GLY A 8 29.95 31.03 1.18
C GLY A 8 28.73 31.75 0.58
N GLU A 9 27.84 31.04 -0.13
CA GLU A 9 26.67 31.64 -0.75
C GLU A 9 25.63 32.05 0.29
N LYS A 10 24.92 33.15 0.05
CA LYS A 10 23.86 33.62 0.94
C LYS A 10 22.69 32.63 0.91
N LEU A 11 22.25 32.20 2.08
CA LEU A 11 21.12 31.28 2.24
C LEU A 11 19.87 32.06 2.65
N GLU A 12 18.74 31.68 2.06
CA GLU A 12 17.42 32.12 2.51
C GLU A 12 17.09 31.49 3.86
N ASP A 13 16.31 32.17 4.71
CA ASP A 13 16.10 31.76 6.11
C ASP A 13 15.41 30.40 6.28
N ASN A 14 14.92 29.74 5.20
CA ASN A 14 14.34 28.38 5.21
C ASN A 14 14.96 27.43 4.15
N ALA A 15 16.14 27.75 3.59
CA ALA A 15 16.75 26.91 2.56
C ALA A 15 17.29 25.59 3.16
N GLN A 16 16.69 24.45 2.80
CA GLN A 16 17.15 23.12 3.26
C GLN A 16 18.47 22.68 2.60
N TYR A 17 18.76 23.20 1.41
CA TYR A 17 19.96 22.93 0.63
C TYR A 17 20.51 24.23 0.05
N CYS A 18 21.83 24.31 -0.09
CA CYS A 18 22.46 25.46 -0.72
C CYS A 18 22.18 25.44 -2.24
N PRO A 19 21.65 26.53 -2.83
CA PRO A 19 21.31 26.59 -4.25
C PRO A 19 22.54 26.50 -5.18
N LYS A 20 23.74 26.75 -4.66
CA LYS A 20 24.97 26.79 -5.45
C LYS A 20 25.80 25.51 -5.36
N CYS A 21 25.99 24.97 -4.16
CA CYS A 21 26.81 23.77 -3.95
C CYS A 21 26.01 22.50 -3.69
N GLY A 22 24.68 22.59 -3.51
CA GLY A 22 23.81 21.45 -3.24
C GLY A 22 23.95 20.83 -1.85
N LYS A 23 24.84 21.36 -0.99
CA LYS A 23 25.02 20.82 0.36
C LYS A 23 23.82 21.14 1.25
N LYS A 24 23.41 20.16 2.06
CA LYS A 24 22.34 20.33 3.06
C LYS A 24 22.74 21.39 4.07
N VAL A 25 21.86 22.36 4.28
CA VAL A 25 22.04 23.41 5.27
C VAL A 25 21.48 22.86 6.59
N GLU A 26 22.33 22.72 7.61
CA GLU A 26 21.92 22.21 8.94
C GLU A 26 21.10 23.23 9.76
N GLY A 27 20.54 24.23 9.10
CA GLY A 27 19.61 25.20 9.67
C GLY A 27 18.22 24.92 9.16
N GLN A 28 17.36 24.40 10.04
CA GLN A 28 15.93 24.18 9.79
C GLN A 28 15.59 22.97 8.93
N SER A 29 16.04 21.79 9.37
CA SER A 29 15.05 20.69 9.39
C SER A 29 13.92 21.19 10.26
N ALA A 30 12.73 21.36 9.69
CA ALA A 30 11.50 21.52 10.46
C ALA A 30 11.59 20.55 11.63
N GLN A 31 11.79 21.08 12.83
CA GLN A 31 11.67 20.30 14.05
C GLN A 31 10.18 20.07 14.25
N ASN A 32 9.55 19.29 13.35
CA ASN A 32 8.32 18.58 13.65
C ASN A 32 8.63 17.41 14.61
N GLY A 33 9.52 17.66 15.58
CA GLY A 33 9.67 16.79 16.72
C GLY A 33 8.43 17.00 17.57
N VAL A 34 7.50 16.06 17.49
CA VAL A 34 6.32 16.06 18.34
C VAL A 34 6.81 16.07 19.79
N THR A 35 6.49 17.11 20.52
CA THR A 35 6.85 17.21 21.93
C THR A 35 5.78 16.49 22.74
N CYS A 36 6.18 15.66 23.69
CA CYS A 36 5.22 14.98 24.54
C CYS A 36 4.43 16.01 25.37
N PRO A 37 3.08 16.04 25.32
CA PRO A 37 2.28 17.00 26.06
C PRO A 37 2.33 16.76 27.58
N SER A 38 2.74 15.56 28.02
CA SER A 38 2.80 15.18 29.42
C SER A 38 4.16 15.45 30.09
N CYS A 39 5.28 15.30 29.36
CA CYS A 39 6.62 15.44 29.95
C CYS A 39 7.55 16.41 29.22
N GLY A 40 7.15 16.97 28.08
CA GLY A 40 7.95 17.94 27.34
C GLY A 40 9.15 17.36 26.59
N MET A 41 9.34 16.04 26.56
CA MET A 41 10.41 15.40 25.80
C MET A 41 10.16 15.58 24.29
N LYS A 42 11.19 16.01 23.56
CA LYS A 42 11.19 16.05 22.09
C LYS A 42 11.29 14.64 21.53
N LEU A 43 10.31 14.22 20.74
CA LEU A 43 10.32 12.91 20.11
C LEU A 43 10.84 13.02 18.68
N SER A 44 11.69 12.08 18.31
CA SER A 44 11.98 11.75 16.93
C SER A 44 10.79 10.95 16.41
N SER A 45 9.85 11.64 15.74
CA SER A 45 8.68 11.16 14.98
C SER A 45 8.30 9.65 15.08
N TYR A 46 7.02 9.39 15.38
CA TYR A 46 6.35 8.07 15.35
C TYR A 46 6.63 7.10 16.53
N THR A 47 6.44 7.56 17.77
CA THR A 47 6.38 6.64 18.92
C THR A 47 4.96 6.59 19.49
N ALA A 48 4.38 5.40 19.64
CA ALA A 48 3.03 5.22 20.19
C ALA A 48 2.96 5.48 21.71
N LYS A 49 4.07 5.34 22.42
CA LYS A 49 4.20 5.62 23.86
C LYS A 49 5.44 6.44 24.13
N CYS A 50 5.35 7.45 24.99
CA CYS A 50 6.50 8.26 25.35
C CYS A 50 7.50 7.40 26.15
N PRO A 51 8.77 7.29 25.74
CA PRO A 51 9.76 6.49 26.47
C PRO A 51 10.13 7.08 27.83
N ALA A 52 9.85 8.36 28.08
CA ALA A 52 10.20 9.03 29.33
C ALA A 52 9.10 9.00 30.39
N CYS A 53 7.82 9.14 30.00
CA CYS A 53 6.70 9.18 30.94
C CYS A 53 5.65 8.09 30.74
N GLY A 54 5.77 7.28 29.68
CA GLY A 54 4.80 6.24 29.37
C GLY A 54 3.47 6.73 28.78
N HIS A 55 3.32 8.05 28.55
CA HIS A 55 2.10 8.61 27.96
C HIS A 55 1.84 8.02 26.57
N GLU A 56 0.66 7.47 26.36
CA GLU A 56 0.22 6.87 25.11
C GLU A 56 -0.28 7.98 24.17
N PHE A 57 0.27 8.05 22.96
CA PHE A 57 -0.16 9.05 21.99
C PHE A 57 -1.39 8.52 21.28
N ASP A 58 -2.56 9.00 21.71
CA ASP A 58 -3.79 8.81 20.94
C ASP A 58 -3.54 9.42 19.57
N SER A 59 -3.53 8.54 18.58
CA SER A 59 -3.09 8.84 17.23
C SER A 59 -3.85 10.03 16.71
N VAL A 60 -3.08 10.98 16.16
CA VAL A 60 -3.47 12.18 15.44
C VAL A 60 -4.92 12.11 14.94
N LYS A 61 -5.73 13.12 15.27
CA LYS A 61 -7.05 13.35 14.65
C LYS A 61 -6.91 13.15 13.15
N VAL A 62 -7.35 11.97 12.72
CA VAL A 62 -7.23 11.48 11.37
C VAL A 62 -8.01 12.44 10.48
N SER A 63 -7.39 12.93 9.42
CA SER A 63 -8.04 13.88 8.51
C SER A 63 -9.31 13.25 7.94
N ASP A 64 -10.31 14.07 7.66
CA ASP A 64 -11.60 13.59 7.19
C ASP A 64 -11.46 12.75 5.90
N SER A 65 -10.50 13.08 5.04
CA SER A 65 -10.16 12.31 3.84
C SER A 65 -9.71 10.88 4.10
N PHE A 66 -9.01 10.61 5.22
CA PHE A 66 -8.58 9.25 5.55
C PHE A 66 -9.72 8.44 6.17
N LYS A 67 -10.63 9.08 6.92
CA LYS A 67 -11.83 8.42 7.42
C LYS A 67 -12.73 7.96 6.27
N GLU A 68 -12.97 8.86 5.32
CA GLU A 68 -13.78 8.55 4.12
C GLU A 68 -13.18 7.40 3.31
N PHE A 69 -11.85 7.35 3.20
CA PHE A 69 -11.15 6.24 2.57
C PHE A 69 -11.27 4.92 3.37
N SER A 70 -11.16 4.96 4.69
CA SER A 70 -11.32 3.77 5.54
C SER A 70 -12.73 3.20 5.42
N ASP A 71 -13.75 4.07 5.52
CA ASP A 71 -15.16 3.68 5.40
C ASP A 71 -15.44 3.05 4.02
N ALA A 72 -14.85 3.59 2.95
CA ALA A 72 -14.98 3.02 1.61
C ALA A 72 -14.36 1.62 1.49
N ILE A 73 -13.25 1.34 2.18
CA ILE A 73 -12.64 0.01 2.20
C ILE A 73 -13.55 -0.98 2.93
N ASP A 74 -14.05 -0.60 4.11
CA ASP A 74 -14.94 -1.45 4.90
C ASP A 74 -16.23 -1.79 4.13
N GLU A 75 -16.79 -0.81 3.41
CA GLU A 75 -17.94 -1.05 2.54
C GLU A 75 -17.62 -2.02 1.40
N CYS A 76 -16.49 -1.86 0.70
CA CYS A 76 -16.06 -2.81 -0.32
C CYS A 76 -15.88 -4.24 0.23
N ASP A 77 -15.30 -4.39 1.42
CA ASP A 77 -15.07 -5.71 2.03
C ASP A 77 -16.39 -6.38 2.40
N SER A 78 -17.36 -5.61 2.90
CA SER A 78 -18.71 -6.10 3.18
C SER A 78 -19.46 -6.59 1.92
N ILE A 79 -19.26 -5.90 0.79
CA ILE A 79 -19.83 -6.30 -0.50
C ILE A 79 -19.22 -7.63 -0.92
N ILE A 80 -17.89 -7.76 -0.89
CA ILE A 80 -17.18 -9.01 -1.23
C ILE A 80 -17.60 -10.16 -0.31
N ALA A 81 -17.79 -9.89 0.99
CA ALA A 81 -18.24 -10.88 1.96
C ALA A 81 -19.69 -11.34 1.73
N SER A 82 -20.54 -10.46 1.19
CA SER A 82 -21.94 -10.76 0.87
C SER A 82 -22.15 -11.34 -0.53
N GLU A 83 -21.15 -11.25 -1.42
CA GLU A 83 -21.23 -11.88 -2.74
C GLU A 83 -21.41 -13.41 -2.59
N PRO A 84 -22.48 -13.99 -3.17
CA PRO A 84 -22.65 -15.43 -3.16
C PRO A 84 -21.50 -16.04 -3.95
N LYS A 85 -20.64 -16.81 -3.27
CA LYS A 85 -19.60 -17.61 -3.93
C LYS A 85 -20.27 -18.56 -4.90
N THR A 86 -20.43 -18.16 -6.16
CA THR A 86 -20.98 -19.03 -7.19
C THR A 86 -19.97 -20.15 -7.38
N ASN A 87 -20.27 -21.32 -6.81
CA ASN A 87 -19.53 -22.52 -7.11
C ASN A 87 -19.84 -22.84 -8.57
N LYS A 88 -19.01 -22.34 -9.49
CA LYS A 88 -19.05 -22.76 -10.88
C LYS A 88 -18.65 -24.24 -10.87
N GLY A 89 -19.65 -25.11 -10.79
CA GLY A 89 -19.46 -26.55 -10.75
C GLY A 89 -18.61 -26.98 -11.93
N GLY A 90 -17.40 -27.45 -11.65
CA GLY A 90 -16.45 -27.91 -12.66
C GLY A 90 -16.86 -29.26 -13.27
N TRP A 91 -15.90 -29.97 -13.87
CA TRP A 91 -16.08 -31.31 -14.44
C TRP A 91 -16.87 -32.28 -13.55
N SER A 92 -16.69 -32.18 -12.23
CA SER A 92 -17.35 -33.00 -11.21
C SER A 92 -18.83 -32.72 -10.99
N SER A 93 -19.39 -31.64 -11.55
CA SER A 93 -20.82 -31.27 -11.48
C SER A 93 -21.63 -31.70 -12.71
N TRP A 94 -20.98 -32.17 -13.78
CA TRP A 94 -21.68 -32.50 -15.04
C TRP A 94 -22.38 -33.87 -14.99
N ASN A 95 -23.53 -33.97 -15.67
CA ASN A 95 -24.21 -35.24 -15.96
C ASN A 95 -23.31 -36.20 -16.75
N GLY A 96 -23.49 -37.51 -16.55
CA GLY A 96 -22.67 -38.55 -17.18
C GLY A 96 -22.56 -38.45 -18.70
N PHE A 97 -23.68 -38.17 -19.38
CA PHE A 97 -23.69 -37.94 -20.83
C PHE A 97 -22.82 -36.76 -21.25
N LYS A 98 -22.87 -35.64 -20.51
CA LYS A 98 -22.11 -34.42 -20.83
C LYS A 98 -20.61 -34.61 -20.61
N ARG A 99 -20.22 -35.41 -19.61
CA ARG A 99 -18.82 -35.84 -19.41
C ARG A 99 -18.36 -36.74 -20.55
N LEU A 100 -19.15 -37.76 -20.90
CA LEU A 100 -18.81 -38.69 -21.97
C LEU A 100 -18.65 -37.96 -23.32
N LEU A 101 -19.57 -37.07 -23.65
CA LEU A 101 -19.53 -36.25 -24.86
C LEU A 101 -18.25 -35.38 -24.91
N TRP A 102 -17.85 -34.76 -23.80
CA TRP A 102 -16.65 -33.93 -23.76
C TRP A 102 -15.36 -34.74 -23.86
N VAL A 103 -15.29 -35.92 -23.25
CA VAL A 103 -14.14 -36.84 -23.43
C VAL A 103 -14.03 -37.29 -24.88
N VAL A 104 -15.14 -37.72 -25.51
CA VAL A 104 -15.17 -38.14 -26.91
C VAL A 104 -14.76 -36.98 -27.83
N LEU A 105 -15.28 -35.77 -27.61
CA LEU A 105 -14.90 -34.58 -28.37
C LEU A 105 -13.39 -34.31 -28.27
N ASN A 106 -12.85 -34.34 -27.04
CA ASN A 106 -11.43 -34.08 -26.78
C ASN A 106 -10.52 -35.13 -27.44
N ILE A 107 -10.88 -36.42 -27.31
CA ILE A 107 -10.18 -37.55 -27.95
C ILE A 107 -10.22 -37.40 -29.48
N CYS A 108 -11.39 -37.11 -30.06
CA CYS A 108 -11.51 -36.86 -31.49
C CYS A 108 -10.60 -35.71 -31.90
N THR A 109 -10.61 -34.57 -31.20
CA THR A 109 -9.78 -33.41 -31.55
C THR A 109 -8.28 -33.65 -31.45
N LEU A 110 -7.82 -34.46 -30.48
CA LEU A 110 -6.42 -34.87 -30.35
C LEU A 110 -6.00 -35.90 -31.40
N CYS A 111 -6.96 -36.71 -31.86
CA CYS A 111 -6.76 -37.72 -32.89
C CYS A 111 -7.10 -37.24 -34.31
N ILE A 112 -7.47 -35.97 -34.55
CA ILE A 112 -7.64 -35.41 -35.90
C ILE A 112 -6.33 -35.30 -36.69
N PRO A 113 -5.16 -34.95 -36.09
CA PRO A 113 -3.91 -34.87 -36.86
C PRO A 113 -3.41 -36.24 -37.32
N LEU A 114 -3.52 -37.29 -36.50
CA LEU A 114 -2.99 -38.63 -36.77
C LEU A 114 -3.48 -39.28 -38.09
N PRO A 115 -4.78 -39.26 -38.45
CA PRO A 115 -5.27 -39.78 -39.72
C PRO A 115 -4.90 -38.90 -40.92
N ILE A 116 -4.61 -37.61 -40.73
CA ILE A 116 -4.08 -36.74 -41.80
C ILE A 116 -2.62 -37.11 -42.12
N TYR A 117 -1.84 -37.54 -41.12
CA TYR A 117 -0.46 -37.99 -41.29
C TYR A 117 -0.32 -39.42 -41.85
N PHE A 118 -1.42 -40.16 -42.02
CA PHE A 118 -1.44 -41.55 -42.51
C PHE A 118 -1.96 -41.69 -43.96
N ILE A 119 -2.34 -40.57 -44.60
CA ILE A 119 -2.68 -40.43 -46.03
C ILE A 119 -1.49 -39.80 -46.75
#